data_AF-A0A2V7PWF5-F1
#
_entry.id   AF-A0A2V7PWF5-F1
#
_cell.length_a   1.000
_cell.length_b   1.000
_cell.length_c   1.000
_cell.angle_alpha   90.00
_cell.angle_beta   90.00
_cell.angle_gamma   90.00
#
_symmetry.space_group_name_H-M   'P 1'
#
loop_
_entity.id
_entity.type
_entity.pdbx_description
1 polymer ?
#
loop_
_entity_poly.entity_id
_entity_poly.type
_entity_poly.pdbx_seq_one_letter_code
_entity_poly.pdbx_strand_id
1 'polypeptide(L)'
;MGGVRADPGHGSAGWDGGDFARLVEEARLARRVGGPRRIAEPGALLAEVVGGLFGARADAEGGRFELAPWLPEGWRTMALRRLRLHRTVLDVEVRPRAEWATVRLAVSFGPPIALALSLRNTGPVARVMLDEIELAGPRAIFTAQGEHEARFFFGGEAR
;
A
#
# COMPACT_ATOMS: atom_id res chain seq x y z
N MET A 1 -11.35 -9.85 -16.41
CA MET A 1 -11.34 -8.72 -15.46
C MET A 1 -10.40 -9.06 -14.31
N GLY A 2 -9.18 -8.52 -14.32
CA GLY A 2 -8.18 -8.77 -13.27
C GLY A 2 -8.23 -7.67 -12.21
N GLY A 3 -8.53 -8.05 -10.97
CA GLY A 3 -8.24 -7.22 -9.79
C GLY A 3 -7.08 -7.87 -9.03
N VAL A 4 -6.24 -7.07 -8.39
CA VAL A 4 -5.15 -7.62 -7.56
C VAL A 4 -5.71 -8.02 -6.20
N ARG A 5 -5.38 -9.22 -5.72
CA ARG A 5 -5.96 -9.79 -4.50
C ARG A 5 -4.92 -9.80 -3.39
N ALA A 6 -5.28 -9.26 -2.22
CA ALA A 6 -4.55 -9.56 -0.99
C ALA A 6 -5.17 -10.83 -0.40
N ASP A 7 -4.44 -11.94 -0.40
CA ASP A 7 -4.94 -13.21 0.16
C ASP A 7 -4.72 -13.30 1.68
N PRO A 8 -5.67 -13.89 2.42
CA PRO A 8 -5.45 -14.27 3.81
C PRO A 8 -4.56 -15.52 3.86
N GLY A 9 -3.24 -15.34 3.90
CA GLY A 9 -2.26 -16.42 4.02
C GLY A 9 -0.82 -15.94 3.84
N HIS A 10 0.07 -16.47 4.70
CA HIS A 10 1.53 -16.27 4.85
C HIS A 10 2.18 -15.05 4.18
N GLY A 11 2.67 -14.16 5.04
CA GLY A 11 3.13 -12.82 4.71
C GLY A 11 4.14 -12.75 3.57
N SER A 12 3.93 -11.78 2.68
CA SER A 12 5.04 -11.21 1.93
C SER A 12 6.03 -10.64 2.94
N ALA A 13 7.29 -11.07 2.89
CA ALA A 13 8.38 -10.46 3.64
C ALA A 13 8.34 -8.94 3.43
N GLY A 14 8.61 -8.15 4.48
CA GLY A 14 8.62 -6.70 4.36
C GLY A 14 9.65 -6.27 3.32
N TRP A 15 9.19 -5.62 2.25
CA TRP A 15 10.07 -5.13 1.20
C TRP A 15 10.92 -3.96 1.68
N ASP A 16 12.18 -3.95 1.26
CA ASP A 16 13.06 -2.80 1.35
C ASP A 16 13.35 -2.16 -0.04
N GLY A 17 14.22 -1.16 -0.05
CA GLY A 17 14.61 -0.46 -1.29
C GLY A 17 15.38 -1.32 -2.28
N GLY A 18 16.11 -2.34 -1.80
CA GLY A 18 16.84 -3.30 -2.62
C GLY A 18 15.91 -4.25 -3.36
N ASP A 19 14.86 -4.75 -2.68
CA ASP A 19 13.84 -5.60 -3.30
C ASP A 19 13.14 -4.90 -4.47
N PHE A 20 12.81 -3.63 -4.29
CA PHE A 20 12.20 -2.83 -5.34
C PHE A 20 13.16 -2.55 -6.50
N ALA A 21 14.42 -2.21 -6.21
CA ALA A 21 15.43 -2.00 -7.24
C ALA A 21 15.63 -3.26 -8.11
N ARG A 22 15.69 -4.45 -7.47
CA ARG A 22 15.74 -5.74 -8.15
C ARG A 22 14.55 -5.93 -9.09
N LEU A 23 13.32 -5.70 -8.59
CA LEU A 23 12.10 -5.86 -9.36
C LEU A 23 12.04 -4.93 -10.59
N VAL A 24 12.44 -3.67 -10.42
CA VAL A 24 12.49 -2.68 -11.51
C VAL A 24 13.49 -3.11 -12.58
N GLU A 25 14.66 -3.60 -12.19
CA GLU A 25 15.66 -4.10 -13.14
C GLU A 25 15.18 -5.37 -13.86
N GLU A 26 14.56 -6.32 -13.16
CA GLU A 26 13.95 -7.50 -13.77
C GLU A 26 12.87 -7.12 -14.80
N ALA A 27 12.01 -6.15 -14.47
CA ALA A 27 10.99 -5.65 -15.38
C ALA A 27 11.59 -4.93 -16.60
N ARG A 28 12.68 -4.15 -16.43
CA ARG A 28 13.39 -3.47 -17.52
C ARG A 28 14.05 -4.47 -18.46
N LEU A 29 14.68 -5.50 -17.91
CA LEU A 29 15.35 -6.56 -18.68
C LEU A 29 14.35 -7.36 -19.51
N ALA A 30 13.19 -7.71 -18.95
CA ALA A 30 12.10 -8.39 -19.66
C ALA A 30 11.52 -7.56 -20.82
N ARG A 31 11.63 -6.23 -20.78
CA ARG A 31 11.12 -5.32 -21.81
C ARG A 31 12.09 -5.08 -22.98
N ARG A 32 13.40 -5.19 -22.74
CA ARG A 32 14.45 -4.94 -23.76
C ARG A 32 14.80 -6.17 -24.59
N VAL A 33 14.70 -7.35 -24.00
CA VAL A 33 15.04 -8.60 -24.68
C VAL A 33 13.71 -9.30 -24.94
N GLY A 34 13.32 -9.50 -26.19
CA GLY A 34 12.24 -10.43 -26.56
C GLY A 34 12.60 -11.89 -26.28
N GLY A 35 13.26 -12.14 -25.14
CA GLY A 35 13.91 -13.39 -24.77
C GLY A 35 13.03 -14.25 -23.87
N PRO A 36 13.39 -15.53 -23.72
CA PRO A 36 12.55 -16.58 -23.13
C PRO A 36 12.34 -16.46 -21.62
N ARG A 37 12.91 -15.44 -20.96
CA ARG A 37 12.57 -15.10 -19.58
C ARG A 37 11.25 -14.35 -19.58
N ARG A 38 10.18 -15.15 -19.67
CA ARG A 38 8.80 -14.74 -19.39
C ARG A 38 8.83 -13.81 -18.18
N ILE A 39 8.20 -12.64 -18.30
CA ILE A 39 7.77 -11.88 -17.12
C ILE A 39 7.21 -12.92 -16.16
N ALA A 40 7.83 -13.08 -14.98
CA ALA A 40 7.35 -13.96 -13.93
C ALA A 40 5.85 -13.71 -13.85
N GLU A 41 5.06 -14.77 -14.03
CA GLU A 41 3.61 -14.78 -14.22
C GLU A 41 2.97 -13.46 -13.77
N PRO A 42 2.34 -12.64 -14.64
CA PRO A 42 1.97 -11.25 -14.31
C PRO A 42 1.22 -11.08 -12.98
N GLY A 43 0.49 -12.10 -12.53
CA GLY A 43 -0.12 -12.14 -11.20
C GLY A 43 0.89 -12.16 -10.04
N ALA A 44 2.00 -12.89 -10.15
CA ALA A 44 3.08 -12.93 -9.17
C ALA A 44 3.79 -11.58 -9.06
N LEU A 45 4.12 -10.93 -10.19
CA LEU A 45 4.68 -9.58 -10.20
C LEU A 45 3.74 -8.55 -9.54
N LEU A 46 2.43 -8.64 -9.83
CA LEU A 46 1.43 -7.77 -9.21
C LEU A 46 1.26 -8.03 -7.71
N ALA A 47 1.32 -9.29 -7.28
CA ALA A 47 1.29 -9.65 -5.86
C ALA A 47 2.52 -9.12 -5.13
N GLU A 48 3.70 -9.22 -5.74
CA GLU A 48 4.96 -8.65 -5.26
C GLU A 48 4.87 -7.13 -5.10
N VAL A 49 4.34 -6.41 -6.10
CA VAL A 49 4.15 -4.95 -6.01
C VAL A 49 3.12 -4.56 -4.94
N VAL A 50 2.03 -5.32 -4.79
CA VAL A 50 0.96 -5.01 -3.84
C VAL A 50 1.35 -5.30 -2.39
N GLY A 51 1.98 -6.45 -2.11
CA GLY A 51 2.55 -6.73 -0.79
C GLY A 51 3.75 -5.83 -0.50
N GLY A 52 4.57 -5.57 -1.52
CA GLY A 52 5.79 -4.80 -1.44
C GLY A 52 5.61 -3.31 -1.28
N LEU A 53 5.04 -2.61 -2.28
CA LEU A 53 4.87 -1.16 -2.23
C LEU A 53 3.71 -0.72 -1.35
N PHE A 54 2.56 -1.41 -1.42
CA PHE A 54 1.37 -1.01 -0.69
C PHE A 54 1.28 -1.65 0.71
N GLY A 55 2.11 -2.66 1.00
CA GLY A 55 2.07 -3.34 2.29
C GLY A 55 0.74 -4.05 2.53
N ALA A 56 0.02 -4.41 1.47
CA ALA A 56 -1.33 -4.95 1.60
C ALA A 56 -1.29 -6.39 2.08
N ARG A 57 -1.86 -6.64 3.27
CA ARG A 57 -1.90 -7.97 3.89
C ARG A 57 -3.20 -8.18 4.67
N ALA A 58 -3.64 -9.42 4.78
CA ALA A 58 -4.58 -9.76 5.84
C ALA A 58 -3.83 -9.80 7.17
N ASP A 59 -4.47 -9.34 8.24
CA ASP A 59 -3.95 -9.53 9.58
C ASP A 59 -3.90 -11.03 9.93
N ALA A 60 -2.87 -11.43 10.67
CA ALA A 60 -2.66 -12.81 11.10
C ALA A 60 -3.81 -13.31 12.00
N GLU A 61 -4.48 -12.42 12.72
CA GLU A 61 -5.63 -12.74 13.58
C GLU A 61 -6.97 -12.79 12.81
N GLY A 62 -6.96 -12.57 11.49
CA GLY A 62 -8.11 -12.81 10.61
C GLY A 62 -9.26 -11.79 10.69
N GLY A 63 -9.16 -10.76 11.54
CA GLY A 63 -10.23 -9.78 11.76
C GLY A 63 -10.12 -8.47 10.95
N ARG A 64 -8.97 -8.18 10.33
CA ARG A 64 -8.70 -6.88 9.68
C ARG A 64 -7.72 -7.03 8.52
N PHE A 65 -7.76 -6.08 7.60
CA PHE A 65 -6.74 -5.93 6.57
C PHE A 65 -5.80 -4.80 6.95
N GLU A 66 -4.53 -4.94 6.58
CA GLU A 66 -3.54 -3.91 6.77
C GLU A 66 -3.05 -3.37 5.44
N LEU A 67 -2.86 -2.06 5.40
CA LEU A 67 -2.16 -1.34 4.36
C LEU A 67 -1.02 -0.58 5.02
N ALA A 68 0.18 -0.71 4.46
CA ALA A 68 1.35 0.00 4.95
C ALA A 68 2.14 0.53 3.75
N PRO A 69 1.60 1.53 3.00
CA PRO A 69 2.27 1.99 1.80
C PRO A 69 3.67 2.52 2.10
N TRP A 70 4.60 2.18 1.24
CA TRP A 70 5.93 2.74 1.19
C TRP A 70 6.06 3.55 -0.09
N LEU A 71 6.41 4.83 0.05
CA LEU A 71 6.64 5.70 -1.10
C LEU A 71 8.13 5.73 -1.39
N PRO A 72 8.57 5.27 -2.57
CA PRO A 72 9.95 5.44 -2.98
C PRO A 72 10.32 6.93 -3.10
N GLU A 73 11.58 7.23 -2.83
CA GLU A 73 12.10 8.59 -2.90
C GLU A 73 11.91 9.21 -4.30
N GLY A 74 11.58 10.50 -4.34
CA GLY A 74 11.34 11.24 -5.59
C GLY A 74 9.96 11.02 -6.24
N TRP A 75 9.14 10.09 -5.72
CA TRP A 75 7.80 9.85 -6.25
C TRP A 75 6.81 10.92 -5.78
N ARG A 76 6.05 11.49 -6.71
CA ARG A 76 5.01 12.51 -6.41
C ARG A 76 3.65 11.92 -6.08
N THR A 77 3.42 10.69 -6.50
CA THR A 77 2.17 9.96 -6.28
C THR A 77 2.41 8.46 -6.45
N MET A 78 1.64 7.66 -5.74
CA MET A 78 1.57 6.22 -5.91
C MET A 78 0.10 5.79 -5.80
N ALA A 79 -0.43 5.04 -6.76
CA ALA A 79 -1.83 4.64 -6.76
C ALA A 79 -2.01 3.17 -7.13
N LEU A 80 -2.92 2.51 -6.40
CA LEU A 80 -3.37 1.14 -6.66
C LEU A 80 -4.88 1.18 -6.83
N ARG A 81 -5.33 0.74 -8.00
CA ARG A 81 -6.75 0.70 -8.35
C ARG A 81 -7.26 -0.72 -8.28
N ARG A 82 -8.49 -0.88 -7.79
CA ARG A 82 -9.21 -2.14 -7.74
C ARG A 82 -8.48 -3.23 -6.94
N LEU A 83 -7.90 -2.85 -5.79
CA LEU A 83 -7.40 -3.81 -4.81
C LEU A 83 -8.59 -4.58 -4.23
N ARG A 84 -8.62 -5.88 -4.46
CA ARG A 84 -9.64 -6.75 -3.88
C ARG A 84 -9.18 -7.25 -2.52
N LEU A 85 -9.89 -6.80 -1.48
CA LEU A 85 -9.78 -7.27 -0.11
C LEU A 85 -11.01 -8.13 0.19
N HIS A 86 -10.88 -9.45 0.04
CA HIS A 86 -11.98 -10.39 0.17
C HIS A 86 -13.18 -10.05 -0.77
N ARG A 87 -14.29 -9.53 -0.22
CA ARG A 87 -15.51 -9.14 -0.95
C ARG A 87 -15.54 -7.65 -1.32
N THR A 88 -14.55 -6.88 -0.89
CA THR A 88 -14.49 -5.42 -1.02
C THR A 88 -13.43 -5.03 -2.05
N VAL A 89 -13.73 -4.01 -2.86
CA VAL A 89 -12.83 -3.44 -3.85
C VAL A 89 -12.47 -2.03 -3.42
N LEU A 90 -11.18 -1.81 -3.24
CA LEU A 90 -10.59 -0.59 -2.68
C LEU A 90 -9.64 0.04 -3.69
N ASP A 91 -9.75 1.33 -3.86
CA ASP A 91 -8.73 2.17 -4.49
C ASP A 91 -7.90 2.83 -3.40
N VAL A 92 -6.59 2.88 -3.62
CA VAL A 92 -5.62 3.50 -2.72
C VAL A 92 -4.79 4.50 -3.52
N GLU A 93 -4.68 5.72 -3.02
CA GLU A 93 -3.80 6.72 -3.62
C GLU A 93 -3.00 7.42 -2.53
N VAL A 94 -1.69 7.52 -2.72
CA VAL A 94 -0.79 8.17 -1.78
C VAL A 94 -0.10 9.35 -2.45
N ARG A 95 -0.04 10.45 -1.71
CA ARG A 95 0.56 11.71 -2.13
C ARG A 95 1.48 12.21 -1.02
N PRO A 96 2.81 12.22 -1.20
CA PRO A 96 3.72 12.80 -0.23
C PRO A 96 3.67 14.33 -0.29
N ARG A 97 3.92 14.96 0.85
CA ARG A 97 4.21 16.38 1.05
C ARG A 97 5.44 16.48 1.95
N ALA A 98 5.95 17.70 2.15
CA ALA A 98 7.14 17.92 2.96
C ALA A 98 6.95 17.48 4.43
N GLU A 99 5.80 17.83 5.02
CA GLU A 99 5.53 17.63 6.46
C GLU A 99 4.55 16.49 6.74
N TRP A 100 3.91 15.95 5.71
CA TRP A 100 2.96 14.86 5.84
C TRP A 100 2.84 14.05 4.55
N ALA A 101 2.14 12.92 4.62
CA ALA A 101 1.62 12.25 3.44
C ALA A 101 0.10 12.06 3.55
N THR A 102 -0.58 12.17 2.42
CA THR A 102 -2.01 11.91 2.31
C THR A 102 -2.22 10.54 1.68
N VAL A 103 -3.04 9.70 2.31
CA VAL A 103 -3.55 8.45 1.75
C VAL A 103 -5.05 8.60 1.55
N ARG A 104 -5.50 8.56 0.30
CA ARG A 104 -6.92 8.51 -0.06
C ARG A 104 -7.33 7.08 -0.32
N LEU A 105 -8.49 6.73 0.19
CA LEU A 105 -9.09 5.42 0.10
C LEU A 105 -10.50 5.56 -0.45
N ALA A 106 -10.87 4.73 -1.43
CA ALA A 106 -12.22 4.70 -1.96
C ALA A 106 -12.69 3.26 -2.12
N VAL A 107 -13.70 2.87 -1.35
CA VAL A 107 -14.39 1.58 -1.50
C VAL A 107 -15.37 1.72 -2.66
N SER A 108 -15.03 1.13 -3.79
CA SER A 108 -15.85 1.18 -5.01
C SER A 108 -16.93 0.10 -5.07
N PHE A 109 -16.76 -0.99 -4.32
CA PHE A 109 -17.71 -2.10 -4.28
C PHE A 109 -17.52 -2.98 -3.03
N GLY A 110 -18.60 -3.59 -2.54
CA GLY A 110 -18.58 -4.59 -1.47
C GLY A 110 -18.94 -4.04 -0.08
N PRO A 111 -18.96 -4.91 0.94
CA PRO A 111 -19.31 -4.50 2.30
C PRO A 111 -18.19 -3.65 2.95
N PRO A 112 -18.51 -2.88 4.02
CA PRO A 112 -17.50 -2.23 4.85
C PRO A 112 -16.44 -3.23 5.35
N ILE A 113 -15.21 -2.77 5.50
CA ILE A 113 -14.07 -3.63 5.86
C ILE A 113 -13.23 -3.01 6.97
N ALA A 114 -12.87 -3.81 7.98
CA ALA A 114 -11.93 -3.38 9.01
C ALA A 114 -10.54 -3.22 8.41
N LEU A 115 -9.99 -2.01 8.51
CA LEU A 115 -8.72 -1.63 7.91
C LEU A 115 -7.81 -1.00 8.97
N ALA A 116 -6.54 -1.37 8.90
CA ALA A 116 -5.47 -0.68 9.57
C ALA A 116 -4.50 -0.09 8.56
N LEU A 117 -4.32 1.22 8.63
CA LEU A 117 -3.47 1.96 7.73
C LEU A 117 -2.29 2.55 8.51
N SER A 118 -1.09 2.30 8.02
CA SER A 118 0.14 2.94 8.46
C SER A 118 0.92 3.44 7.23
N LEU A 119 2.06 4.09 7.46
CA LEU A 119 2.96 4.52 6.40
C LEU A 119 4.39 4.07 6.73
N ARG A 120 5.13 3.57 5.73
CA ARG A 120 6.50 3.06 5.88
C ARG A 120 7.54 3.98 5.26
N ASN A 121 8.77 3.87 5.77
CA ASN A 121 9.98 4.61 5.37
C ASN A 121 9.77 6.11 5.21
N THR A 122 8.88 6.66 6.02
CA THR A 122 8.80 8.09 6.28
C THR A 122 9.44 8.35 7.64
N GLY A 123 9.80 9.61 7.92
CA GLY A 123 10.19 10.01 9.28
C GLY A 123 9.15 9.60 10.33
N PRO A 124 9.49 9.67 11.63
CA PRO A 124 8.60 9.25 12.70
C PRO A 124 7.23 9.94 12.56
N VAL A 125 6.16 9.15 12.50
CA VAL A 125 4.79 9.67 12.41
C VAL A 125 4.43 10.27 13.76
N ALA A 126 4.31 11.61 13.80
CA ALA A 126 3.96 12.35 15.01
C ALA A 126 2.45 12.42 15.23
N ARG A 127 1.66 12.46 14.15
CA ARG A 127 0.21 12.60 14.22
C ARG A 127 -0.46 11.93 13.03
N VAL A 128 -1.62 11.31 13.27
CA VAL A 128 -2.47 10.73 12.23
C VAL A 128 -3.85 11.38 12.31
N MET A 129 -4.35 11.85 11.17
CA MET A 129 -5.74 12.28 11.02
C MET A 129 -6.46 11.36 10.04
N LEU A 130 -7.71 11.02 10.32
CA LEU A 130 -8.62 10.30 9.43
C LEU A 130 -9.92 11.10 9.33
N ASP A 131 -10.28 11.55 8.12
CA ASP A 131 -11.48 12.36 7.88
C ASP A 131 -11.60 13.53 8.87
N GLU A 132 -10.47 14.23 9.05
CA GLU A 132 -10.31 15.37 9.97
C GLU A 132 -10.32 15.03 11.47
N ILE A 133 -10.48 13.77 11.84
CA ILE A 133 -10.43 13.29 13.22
C ILE A 133 -9.00 12.83 13.55
N GLU A 134 -8.42 13.39 14.61
CA GLU A 134 -7.12 12.93 15.12
C GLU A 134 -7.24 11.57 15.80
N LEU A 135 -6.33 10.66 15.47
CA LEU A 135 -6.29 9.31 16.00
C LEU A 135 -5.09 9.12 16.94
N ALA A 136 -5.28 8.27 17.94
CA ALA A 136 -4.20 7.91 18.86
C ALA A 136 -3.18 6.98 18.19
N GLY A 137 -1.91 7.37 18.23
CA GLY A 137 -0.80 6.55 17.76
C GLY A 137 -0.52 6.67 16.25
N PRO A 138 0.43 5.89 15.73
CA PRO A 138 0.99 6.06 14.38
C PRO A 138 0.20 5.33 13.29
N ARG A 139 -0.99 4.78 13.61
CA ARG A 139 -1.80 3.98 12.69
C ARG A 139 -3.26 4.42 12.76
N ALA A 140 -3.92 4.48 11.60
CA ALA A 140 -5.36 4.64 11.53
C ALA A 140 -6.04 3.26 11.52
N ILE A 141 -6.83 2.94 12.56
CA ILE A 141 -7.63 1.72 12.62
C ILE A 141 -9.10 2.12 12.56
N PHE A 142 -9.82 1.64 11.54
CA PHE A 142 -11.20 2.06 11.27
C PHE A 142 -11.92 1.05 10.37
N THR A 143 -13.21 1.27 10.14
CA THR A 143 -13.99 0.52 9.16
C THR A 143 -14.09 1.35 7.88
N ALA A 144 -13.46 0.90 6.81
CA ALA A 144 -13.47 1.58 5.52
C ALA A 144 -14.79 1.33 4.78
N GLN A 145 -15.46 2.41 4.40
CA GLN A 145 -16.66 2.44 3.57
C GLN A 145 -16.76 3.78 2.82
N GLY A 146 -17.17 3.76 1.55
CA GLY A 146 -17.17 4.99 0.75
C GLY A 146 -15.77 5.57 0.59
N GLU A 147 -15.61 6.88 0.79
CA GLU A 147 -14.33 7.59 0.66
C GLU A 147 -13.78 7.99 2.03
N HIS A 148 -12.46 7.84 2.19
CA HIS A 148 -11.72 8.27 3.37
C HIS A 148 -10.41 8.96 2.99
N GLU A 149 -9.98 9.92 3.80
CA GLU A 149 -8.68 10.56 3.69
C GLU A 149 -7.92 10.47 5.01
N ALA A 150 -6.78 9.78 4.99
CA ALA A 150 -5.83 9.74 6.08
C ALA A 150 -4.64 10.67 5.81
N ARG A 151 -4.20 11.42 6.82
CA ARG A 151 -3.00 12.27 6.77
C ARG A 151 -2.04 11.84 7.87
N PHE A 152 -0.82 11.50 7.48
CA PHE A 152 0.27 11.09 8.37
C PHE A 152 1.27 12.24 8.44
N PHE A 153 1.32 12.96 9.56
CA PHE A 153 2.25 14.05 9.79
C PHE A 153 3.55 13.52 10.38
N PHE A 154 4.68 13.98 9.86
CA PHE A 154 6.01 13.57 10.32
C PHE A 154 6.49 14.52 11.41
N GLY A 155 7.09 13.98 12.48
CA GLY A 155 7.90 14.77 13.40
C GLY A 155 9.27 15.00 12.78
N GLY A 156 9.77 16.24 12.76
CA GLY A 156 11.19 16.46 12.47
C GLY A 156 12.05 15.71 13.51
N GLU A 157 13.16 15.06 13.19
CA GLU A 157 14.06 15.17 12.05
C GLU A 157 14.14 13.85 11.25
N ALA A 158 14.10 13.93 9.92
CA ALA A 158 14.77 12.93 9.08
C ALA A 158 16.23 13.38 8.97
N ARG A 159 17.17 12.61 9.54
CA ARG A 159 18.60 12.75 9.25
C ARG A 159 18.92 12.22 7.87
#